data_AF-A0A8C5RKP5-F1
#
_entry.id   AF-A0A8C5RKP5-F1
#
_cell.length_a   1.000
_cell.length_b   1.000
_cell.length_c   1.000
_cell.angle_alpha   90.00
_cell.angle_beta   90.00
_cell.angle_gamma   90.00
#
_symmetry.space_group_name_H-M   'P 1'
#
loop_
_entity.id
_entity.type
_entity.pdbx_description
1 polymer ?
#
loop_
_entity_poly.entity_id
_entity_poly.type
_entity_poly.pdbx_seq_one_letter_code
_entity_poly.pdbx_strand_id
1 'polypeptide(L)'
;LGRIESNTVMERRIFTICGPYPVIRSCLRKRGWVERKHILKFDIPDHKDEGNEAECDNGAKLCSESDSNPGFNPDKFSTFHVSSLGQSRLVRNEETSFYWTTKKDAVDYYTLHIDQILNHYSRTGAFTTKIGLCLHLRNLPWYVSVNPNSFFPRCYAICIQDEKSAFIGELEKKLMICFQIISHLQPLLIFSLLLQILFSP
;
A
#
# COMPACT_ATOMS: atom_id res chain seq x y z
N LEU A 1 -15.27 29.67 24.60
CA LEU A 1 -15.20 28.64 23.53
C LEU A 1 -15.24 29.26 22.13
N GLY A 2 -16.17 30.19 21.84
CA GLY A 2 -16.31 30.82 20.51
C GLY A 2 -15.06 31.44 19.85
N ARG A 3 -14.12 32.02 20.61
CA ARG A 3 -12.92 32.66 20.01
C ARG A 3 -11.89 31.66 19.45
N ILE A 4 -11.79 30.46 20.05
CA ILE A 4 -10.89 29.40 19.54
C ILE A 4 -11.51 28.79 18.28
N GLU A 5 -12.84 28.67 18.24
CA GLU A 5 -13.60 28.11 17.12
C GLU A 5 -13.48 28.95 15.85
N SER A 6 -13.72 30.27 15.94
CA SER A 6 -13.54 31.19 14.80
C SER A 6 -12.12 31.10 14.24
N ASN A 7 -11.12 31.03 15.12
CA ASN A 7 -9.74 30.88 14.69
C ASN A 7 -9.48 29.51 14.04
N THR A 8 -10.01 28.40 14.56
CA THR A 8 -9.77 27.07 13.96
C THR A 8 -10.41 26.89 12.58
N VAL A 9 -11.60 27.46 12.36
CA VAL A 9 -12.28 27.44 11.06
C VAL A 9 -11.57 28.38 10.09
N MET A 10 -11.21 29.60 10.53
CA MET A 10 -10.43 30.53 9.70
C MET A 10 -9.02 30.01 9.38
N GLU A 11 -8.38 29.29 10.31
CA GLU A 11 -7.07 28.67 10.14
C GLU A 11 -7.15 27.29 9.46
N ARG A 12 -8.35 26.82 9.08
CA ARG A 12 -8.58 25.55 8.38
C ARG A 12 -7.93 24.34 9.09
N ARG A 13 -8.02 24.30 10.43
CA ARG A 13 -7.44 23.23 11.25
C ARG A 13 -8.45 22.12 11.56
N ILE A 14 -9.09 21.62 10.51
CA ILE A 14 -10.11 20.57 10.61
C ILE A 14 -9.56 19.30 9.97
N PHE A 15 -9.64 18.19 10.69
CA PHE A 15 -9.16 16.90 10.21
C PHE A 15 -10.20 15.79 10.34
N THR A 16 -10.09 14.78 9.47
CA THR A 16 -10.88 13.55 9.52
C THR A 16 -9.95 12.35 9.50
N ILE A 17 -10.15 11.41 10.42
CA ILE A 17 -9.40 10.14 10.46
C ILE A 17 -10.35 8.96 10.28
N CYS A 18 -10.10 8.16 9.25
CA CYS A 18 -10.79 6.90 9.00
C CYS A 18 -9.86 5.73 9.35
N GLY A 19 -10.08 5.13 10.52
CA GLY A 19 -9.31 3.99 11.03
C GLY A 19 -8.75 4.19 12.44
N PRO A 20 -8.15 3.13 13.04
CA PRO A 20 -7.68 3.13 14.41
C PRO A 20 -6.31 3.84 14.55
N TYR A 21 -6.27 5.16 14.37
CA TYR A 21 -5.05 5.98 14.52
C TYR A 21 -5.10 6.91 15.76
N PRO A 22 -5.00 6.37 16.99
CA PRO A 22 -5.09 7.17 18.21
C PRO A 22 -3.93 8.15 18.37
N VAL A 23 -2.73 7.79 17.90
CA VAL A 23 -1.52 8.62 17.98
C VAL A 23 -1.68 9.88 17.12
N ILE A 24 -2.06 9.71 15.84
CA ILE A 24 -2.27 10.84 14.92
C ILE A 24 -3.36 11.78 15.46
N ARG A 25 -4.47 11.21 15.95
CA ARG A 25 -5.56 11.96 16.58
C ARG A 25 -5.10 12.79 17.77
N SER A 26 -4.32 12.20 18.69
CA SER A 26 -3.75 12.91 19.85
C SER A 26 -2.79 14.02 19.42
N CYS A 27 -1.92 13.73 18.46
CA CYS A 27 -0.95 14.69 17.92
C CYS A 27 -1.61 15.90 17.25
N LEU A 28 -2.69 15.71 16.49
CA LEU A 28 -3.42 16.81 15.85
C LEU A 28 -4.17 17.65 16.88
N ARG A 29 -4.87 17.01 17.83
CA ARG A 29 -5.58 17.72 18.91
C ARG A 29 -4.64 18.57 19.77
N LYS A 30 -3.45 18.07 20.10
CA LYS A 30 -2.41 18.83 20.82
C LYS A 30 -1.95 20.09 20.07
N ARG A 31 -2.08 20.10 18.74
CA ARG A 31 -1.76 21.26 17.87
C ARG A 31 -2.98 22.18 17.65
N GLY A 32 -4.07 21.97 18.38
CA GLY A 32 -5.29 22.76 18.26
C GLY A 32 -6.15 22.40 17.05
N TRP A 33 -5.94 21.24 16.43
CA TRP A 33 -6.81 20.77 15.36
C TRP A 33 -8.08 20.12 15.91
N VAL A 34 -9.18 20.30 15.19
CA VAL A 34 -10.50 19.77 15.56
C VAL A 34 -10.87 18.61 14.65
N GLU A 35 -11.29 17.51 15.26
CA GLU A 35 -11.71 16.32 14.51
C GLU A 35 -13.16 16.44 14.04
N ARG A 36 -13.36 16.41 12.73
CA ARG A 36 -14.67 16.16 12.11
C ARG A 36 -14.85 14.66 11.97
N LYS A 37 -15.67 14.06 12.84
CA LYS A 37 -16.04 12.65 12.72
C LYS A 37 -16.92 12.49 11.49
N HIS A 38 -16.41 11.83 10.46
CA HIS A 38 -17.21 11.45 9.32
C HIS A 38 -18.11 10.28 9.74
N ILE A 39 -19.42 10.45 9.65
CA ILE A 39 -20.35 9.31 9.66
C ILE A 39 -20.16 8.70 8.27
N LEU A 40 -19.26 7.72 8.15
CA LEU A 40 -19.15 6.97 6.91
C LEU A 40 -20.50 6.25 6.71
N LYS A 41 -21.02 6.23 5.49
CA LYS A 41 -22.30 5.63 5.09
C LYS A 41 -22.31 4.09 5.23
N PHE A 42 -21.93 3.56 6.39
CA PHE A 42 -22.07 2.15 6.75
C PHE A 42 -23.19 1.92 7.77
N ASP A 43 -23.89 2.98 8.19
CA ASP A 43 -24.92 2.93 9.24
C ASP A 43 -26.38 2.95 8.71
N ILE A 44 -26.61 2.68 7.42
CA ILE A 44 -27.98 2.43 6.92
C ILE A 44 -28.18 0.91 6.92
N PRO A 45 -29.12 0.36 7.71
CA PRO A 45 -29.50 -1.04 7.59
C PRO A 45 -30.13 -1.25 6.22
N ASP A 46 -29.45 -1.99 5.36
CA ASP A 46 -29.99 -2.41 4.07
C ASP A 46 -31.15 -3.38 4.34
N HIS A 47 -32.36 -2.98 3.94
CA HIS A 47 -33.53 -3.84 3.99
C HIS A 47 -33.32 -4.95 2.97
N LYS A 48 -33.14 -6.19 3.46
CA LYS A 48 -33.06 -7.40 2.65
C LYS A 48 -34.26 -7.49 1.70
N ASP A 49 -33.99 -7.66 0.41
CA ASP A 49 -34.88 -8.36 -0.51
C ASP A 49 -34.06 -9.41 -1.28
N GLU A 50 -34.58 -10.63 -1.36
CA GLU A 50 -33.88 -11.83 -1.82
C GLU A 50 -33.85 -11.95 -3.36
N GLY A 51 -32.74 -12.45 -3.94
CA GLY A 51 -32.77 -13.03 -5.30
C GLY A 51 -31.44 -13.11 -6.07
N ASN A 52 -30.77 -14.26 -5.94
CA ASN A 52 -29.91 -15.00 -6.90
C ASN A 52 -28.55 -14.48 -7.45
N GLU A 53 -27.52 -15.22 -7.03
CA GLU A 53 -26.38 -15.85 -7.78
C GLU A 53 -25.40 -15.00 -8.62
N ALA A 54 -24.18 -14.74 -8.08
CA ALA A 54 -22.89 -15.30 -8.56
C ALA A 54 -21.66 -14.54 -7.99
N GLU A 55 -20.69 -15.32 -7.53
CA GLU A 55 -19.22 -15.08 -7.46
C GLU A 55 -18.52 -14.14 -6.44
N CYS A 56 -17.55 -14.80 -5.78
CA CYS A 56 -16.24 -14.40 -5.24
C CYS A 56 -16.12 -13.41 -4.04
N ASP A 57 -15.92 -14.04 -2.89
CA ASP A 57 -14.89 -13.76 -1.87
C ASP A 57 -14.36 -12.32 -1.73
N ASN A 58 -14.83 -11.63 -0.68
CA ASN A 58 -14.02 -10.71 0.11
C ASN A 58 -14.68 -10.51 1.48
N GLY A 59 -14.34 -11.38 2.43
CA GLY A 59 -14.75 -11.27 3.83
C GLY A 59 -14.20 -10.01 4.50
N ALA A 60 -14.93 -8.90 4.42
CA ALA A 60 -14.71 -7.72 5.26
C ALA A 60 -15.24 -8.00 6.67
N LYS A 61 -14.40 -8.61 7.50
CA LYS A 61 -14.66 -8.80 8.93
C LYS A 61 -14.70 -7.43 9.62
N LEU A 62 -15.88 -7.03 10.09
CA LEU A 62 -16.08 -5.89 10.98
C LEU A 62 -15.31 -6.10 12.29
N CYS A 63 -14.49 -5.13 12.66
CA CYS A 63 -13.89 -5.04 13.99
C CYS A 63 -14.94 -4.57 15.00
N SER A 64 -15.77 -5.50 15.47
CA SER A 64 -16.41 -5.38 16.79
C SER A 64 -15.55 -6.15 17.79
N GLU A 65 -14.63 -5.47 18.47
CA GLU A 65 -14.01 -6.03 19.68
C GLU A 65 -14.88 -5.64 20.88
N SER A 66 -15.80 -6.55 21.21
CA SER A 66 -16.07 -6.87 22.60
C SER A 66 -14.84 -7.62 23.11
N ASP A 67 -14.08 -7.03 24.02
CA ASP A 67 -13.10 -7.80 24.77
C ASP A 67 -13.28 -7.56 26.28
N SER A 68 -13.29 -8.69 26.97
CA SER A 68 -13.74 -8.88 28.34
C SER A 68 -12.57 -9.36 29.18
N ASN A 69 -11.98 -8.50 30.04
CA ASN A 69 -11.62 -8.82 31.44
C ASN A 69 -11.07 -7.60 32.22
N PRO A 70 -10.93 -7.65 33.57
CA PRO A 70 -11.44 -6.60 34.45
C PRO A 70 -10.31 -5.77 35.08
N GLY A 71 -10.49 -4.46 35.00
CA GLY A 71 -9.64 -3.46 35.64
C GLY A 71 -10.34 -2.11 35.53
N PHE A 72 -11.61 -2.09 35.94
CA PHE A 72 -12.54 -1.00 35.67
C PHE A 72 -12.27 0.16 36.64
N ASN A 73 -11.68 1.24 36.13
CA ASN A 73 -11.69 2.53 36.80
C ASN A 73 -12.64 3.45 36.03
N PRO A 74 -13.90 3.67 36.50
CA PRO A 74 -14.97 4.29 35.71
C PRO A 74 -14.77 5.77 35.37
N ASP A 75 -13.88 6.47 36.08
CA ASP A 75 -13.91 7.93 36.16
C ASP A 75 -13.16 8.66 35.02
N LYS A 76 -12.57 7.94 34.05
CA LYS A 76 -11.86 8.55 32.90
C LYS A 76 -12.51 8.33 31.54
N PHE A 77 -13.52 7.47 31.42
CA PHE A 77 -14.10 7.11 30.13
C PHE A 77 -15.18 8.09 29.65
N SER A 78 -15.92 8.73 30.56
CA SER A 78 -17.07 9.58 30.19
C SER A 78 -16.68 10.98 29.70
N THR A 79 -15.64 11.60 30.27
CA THR A 79 -15.32 13.00 29.97
C THR A 79 -14.70 13.22 28.59
N PHE A 80 -13.82 12.33 28.13
CA PHE A 80 -13.15 12.47 26.82
C PHE A 80 -14.08 12.29 25.62
N HIS A 81 -15.10 11.45 25.77
CA HIS A 81 -16.00 11.12 24.67
C HIS A 81 -17.00 12.25 24.39
N VAL A 82 -17.53 12.88 25.45
CA VAL A 82 -18.51 13.97 25.35
C VAL A 82 -17.91 15.23 24.74
N SER A 83 -16.68 15.61 25.13
CA SER A 83 -16.00 16.79 24.55
C SER A 83 -15.69 16.61 23.06
N SER A 84 -15.30 15.39 22.63
CA SER A 84 -15.03 15.11 21.21
C SER A 84 -16.30 15.09 20.35
N LEU A 85 -17.42 14.63 20.91
CA LEU A 85 -18.72 14.63 20.24
C LEU A 85 -19.24 16.06 20.08
N GLY A 86 -19.13 16.90 21.12
CA GLY A 86 -19.51 18.31 21.07
C GLY A 86 -18.74 19.08 20.01
N GLN A 87 -17.41 18.96 19.98
CA GLN A 87 -16.55 19.62 18.98
C GLN A 87 -16.84 19.15 17.55
N SER A 88 -17.06 17.84 17.37
CA SER A 88 -17.44 17.33 16.05
C SER A 88 -18.80 17.83 15.59
N ARG A 89 -19.70 18.30 16.47
CA ARG A 89 -20.97 18.95 16.05
C ARG A 89 -20.76 20.34 15.48
N LEU A 90 -19.76 21.05 15.98
CA LEU A 90 -19.46 22.43 15.60
C LEU A 90 -18.86 22.52 14.19
N VAL A 91 -18.08 21.52 13.79
CA VAL A 91 -17.42 21.46 12.48
C VAL A 91 -18.10 20.53 11.47
N ARG A 92 -19.39 20.17 11.66
CA ARG A 92 -20.09 19.23 10.77
C ARG A 92 -20.24 19.74 9.35
N ASN A 93 -20.46 21.05 9.22
CA ASN A 93 -20.72 21.70 7.94
C ASN A 93 -19.46 22.33 7.33
N GLU A 94 -18.34 22.24 8.03
CA GLU A 94 -17.06 22.79 7.59
C GLU A 94 -16.26 21.72 6.84
N GLU A 95 -15.53 22.13 5.81
CA GLU A 95 -14.70 21.21 5.03
C GLU A 95 -13.47 20.74 5.81
N THR A 96 -13.14 19.47 5.64
CA THR A 96 -11.94 18.89 6.23
C THR A 96 -10.72 19.31 5.42
N SER A 97 -9.68 19.81 6.07
CA SER A 97 -8.44 20.23 5.41
C SER A 97 -7.37 19.14 5.43
N PHE A 98 -7.47 18.18 6.35
CA PHE A 98 -6.54 17.05 6.45
C PHE A 98 -7.26 15.72 6.63
N TYR A 99 -7.06 14.81 5.69
CA TYR A 99 -7.60 13.47 5.68
C TYR A 99 -6.51 12.44 5.99
N TRP A 100 -6.79 11.56 6.95
CA TRP A 100 -5.96 10.40 7.24
C TRP A 100 -6.79 9.13 7.19
N THR A 101 -6.52 8.25 6.22
CA THR A 101 -7.29 7.02 6.04
C THR A 101 -6.39 5.78 6.00
N THR A 102 -6.96 4.62 6.33
CA THR A 102 -6.28 3.33 6.14
C THR A 102 -6.19 2.94 4.67
N LYS A 103 -7.31 3.05 3.95
CA LYS A 103 -7.40 2.68 2.54
C LYS A 103 -7.44 3.92 1.66
N LYS A 104 -6.85 3.81 0.48
CA LYS A 104 -6.78 4.89 -0.52
C LYS A 104 -8.17 5.27 -1.06
N ASP A 105 -9.07 4.31 -1.20
CA ASP A 105 -10.43 4.45 -1.74
C ASP A 105 -11.44 5.01 -0.71
N ALA A 106 -11.02 5.21 0.54
CA ALA A 106 -11.90 5.78 1.57
C ALA A 106 -12.24 7.26 1.32
N VAL A 107 -11.45 7.96 0.50
CA VAL A 107 -11.67 9.35 0.08
C VAL A 107 -11.39 9.43 -1.43
N ASP A 108 -12.34 9.95 -2.20
CA ASP A 108 -12.13 10.19 -3.61
C ASP A 108 -11.26 11.44 -3.81
N TYR A 109 -10.00 11.22 -4.20
CA TYR A 109 -9.04 12.32 -4.40
C TYR A 109 -9.40 13.25 -5.57
N TYR A 110 -10.27 12.85 -6.51
CA TYR A 110 -10.74 13.74 -7.58
C TYR A 110 -11.69 14.83 -7.09
N THR A 111 -12.29 14.61 -5.91
CA THR A 111 -13.21 15.57 -5.27
C THR A 111 -12.50 16.53 -4.34
N LEU A 112 -11.20 16.34 -4.10
CA LEU A 112 -10.43 17.18 -3.17
C LEU A 112 -10.01 18.50 -3.81
N HIS A 113 -10.08 19.56 -3.02
CA HIS A 113 -9.50 20.86 -3.33
C HIS A 113 -7.97 20.86 -3.12
N ILE A 114 -7.29 21.79 -3.79
CA ILE A 114 -5.81 21.90 -3.78
C ILE A 114 -5.21 22.16 -2.40
N ASP A 115 -5.98 22.74 -1.49
CA ASP A 115 -5.61 23.06 -0.12
C ASP A 115 -5.95 21.94 0.87
N GLN A 116 -6.57 20.86 0.40
CA GLN A 116 -6.84 19.67 1.20
C GLN A 116 -5.70 18.67 1.06
N ILE A 117 -5.31 18.09 2.20
CA ILE A 117 -4.19 17.16 2.29
C ILE A 117 -4.72 15.76 2.56
N LEU A 118 -4.22 14.76 1.84
CA LEU A 118 -4.53 13.35 2.02
C LEU A 118 -3.23 12.54 2.18
N ASN A 119 -3.24 11.55 3.07
CA ASN A 119 -2.07 10.68 3.33
C ASN A 119 -1.81 9.60 2.25
N HIS A 120 -2.52 9.64 1.13
CA HIS A 120 -2.40 8.68 0.03
C HIS A 120 -2.13 9.41 -1.28
N TYR A 121 -1.13 8.95 -2.02
CA TYR A 121 -0.92 9.38 -3.40
C TYR A 121 -1.80 8.62 -4.38
N SER A 122 -2.15 9.27 -5.49
CA SER A 122 -2.76 8.59 -6.62
C SER A 122 -1.75 7.65 -7.31
N ARG A 123 -2.25 6.66 -8.06
CA ARG A 123 -1.46 5.81 -8.97
C ARG A 123 -0.19 5.13 -8.40
N THR A 124 -0.17 4.74 -7.12
CA THR A 124 0.96 4.04 -6.48
C THR A 124 1.33 2.68 -7.09
N GLY A 125 0.42 2.07 -7.88
CA GLY A 125 0.60 0.75 -8.46
C GLY A 125 1.85 0.57 -9.32
N ALA A 126 2.43 1.66 -9.84
CA ALA A 126 3.67 1.64 -10.61
C ALA A 126 4.89 1.13 -9.80
N PHE A 127 4.88 1.23 -8.47
CA PHE A 127 6.00 0.77 -7.63
C PHE A 127 5.56 -0.10 -6.45
N THR A 128 4.28 -0.11 -6.08
CA THR A 128 3.74 -0.98 -5.00
C THR A 128 3.24 -2.33 -5.49
N THR A 129 3.30 -2.61 -6.80
CA THR A 129 2.96 -3.92 -7.37
C THR A 129 4.18 -4.59 -7.97
N LYS A 130 4.20 -5.93 -7.99
CA LYS A 130 5.32 -6.68 -8.58
C LYS A 130 5.50 -6.37 -10.06
N ILE A 131 4.41 -6.35 -10.83
CA ILE A 131 4.44 -6.05 -12.27
C ILE A 131 4.84 -4.59 -12.49
N GLY A 132 4.23 -3.65 -11.77
CA GLY A 132 4.55 -2.23 -11.88
C GLY A 132 6.03 -1.98 -11.61
N LEU A 133 6.55 -2.46 -10.49
CA LEU A 133 7.95 -2.27 -10.13
C LEU A 133 8.91 -2.92 -11.14
N CYS A 134 8.59 -4.13 -11.63
CA CYS A 134 9.37 -4.82 -12.66
C CYS A 134 9.51 -3.98 -13.95
N LEU A 135 8.40 -3.41 -14.42
CA LEU A 135 8.38 -2.57 -15.62
C LEU A 135 9.00 -1.19 -15.36
N HIS A 136 8.81 -0.62 -14.18
CA HIS A 136 9.33 0.70 -13.85
C HIS A 136 10.86 0.70 -13.81
N LEU A 137 11.48 -0.35 -13.25
CA LEU A 137 12.94 -0.48 -13.17
C LEU A 137 13.62 -0.69 -14.52
N ARG A 138 12.89 -1.11 -15.57
CA ARG A 138 13.44 -1.16 -16.95
C ARG A 138 13.78 0.22 -17.49
N ASN A 139 13.01 1.22 -17.08
CA ASN A 139 13.20 2.59 -17.50
C ASN A 139 14.17 3.34 -16.59
N LEU A 140 14.68 2.70 -15.51
CA LEU A 140 15.63 3.34 -14.58
C LEU A 140 16.84 3.99 -15.28
N PRO A 141 17.46 3.38 -16.31
CA PRO A 141 18.59 4.00 -17.02
C PRO A 141 18.26 5.36 -17.66
N TRP A 142 16.98 5.69 -17.86
CA TRP A 142 16.56 6.99 -18.40
C TRP A 142 16.60 8.10 -17.33
N TYR A 143 16.57 7.73 -16.04
CA TYR A 143 16.58 8.67 -14.92
C TYR A 143 17.94 8.72 -14.22
N VAL A 144 18.58 7.56 -14.07
CA VAL A 144 19.84 7.42 -13.36
C VAL A 144 20.71 6.38 -14.06
N SER A 145 21.99 6.66 -14.23
CA SER A 145 22.98 5.77 -14.84
C SER A 145 23.39 4.62 -13.91
N VAL A 146 22.42 3.84 -13.42
CA VAL A 146 22.64 2.65 -12.58
C VAL A 146 22.02 1.44 -13.25
N ASN A 147 22.75 0.33 -13.28
CA ASN A 147 22.22 -0.94 -13.79
C ASN A 147 21.17 -1.49 -12.80
N PRO A 148 19.89 -1.62 -13.19
CA PRO A 148 18.84 -2.12 -12.30
C PRO A 148 19.12 -3.56 -11.82
N ASN A 149 19.82 -4.37 -12.62
CA ASN A 149 20.15 -5.75 -12.26
C ASN A 149 21.21 -5.88 -11.16
N SER A 150 21.84 -4.77 -10.72
CA SER A 150 22.84 -4.80 -9.65
C SER A 150 22.22 -4.89 -8.24
N PHE A 151 20.99 -4.39 -8.08
CA PHE A 151 20.30 -4.35 -6.79
C PHE A 151 18.90 -4.96 -6.83
N PHE A 152 18.35 -5.21 -8.03
CA PHE A 152 17.04 -5.81 -8.21
C PHE A 152 17.15 -7.09 -9.05
N PRO A 153 16.66 -8.24 -8.55
CA PRO A 153 16.68 -9.49 -9.29
C PRO A 153 15.93 -9.36 -10.62
N ARG A 154 16.53 -9.84 -11.70
CA ARG A 154 15.92 -9.78 -13.02
C ARG A 154 14.55 -10.48 -13.02
N CYS A 155 13.53 -9.80 -13.53
CA CYS A 155 12.16 -10.30 -13.66
C CYS A 155 11.55 -9.94 -15.02
N TYR A 156 10.46 -10.63 -15.33
CA TYR A 156 9.70 -10.45 -16.56
C TYR A 156 8.20 -10.52 -16.25
N ALA A 157 7.42 -9.61 -16.80
CA ALA A 157 5.96 -9.64 -16.70
C ALA A 157 5.39 -10.54 -17.81
N ILE A 158 5.35 -11.86 -17.60
CA ILE A 158 4.97 -12.87 -18.61
C ILE A 158 3.57 -12.67 -19.23
N CYS A 159 2.69 -11.92 -18.57
CA CYS A 159 1.39 -11.53 -19.12
C CYS A 159 1.50 -10.50 -20.27
N ILE A 160 2.67 -9.90 -20.48
CA ILE A 160 2.98 -8.99 -21.58
C ILE A 160 3.79 -9.77 -22.62
N GLN A 161 3.41 -9.64 -23.90
CA GLN A 161 3.97 -10.49 -24.95
C GLN A 161 5.46 -10.21 -25.21
N ASP A 162 5.86 -8.94 -25.22
CA ASP A 162 7.26 -8.54 -25.43
C ASP A 162 8.16 -9.06 -24.29
N GLU A 163 7.63 -9.02 -23.07
CA GLU A 163 8.29 -9.50 -21.86
C GLU A 163 8.51 -11.00 -21.85
N LYS A 164 7.45 -11.73 -22.22
CA LYS A 164 7.52 -13.18 -22.39
C LYS A 164 8.54 -13.56 -23.45
N SER A 165 8.56 -12.84 -24.56
CA SER A 165 9.51 -13.07 -25.65
C SER A 165 10.95 -12.79 -25.21
N ALA A 166 11.18 -11.71 -24.47
CA ALA A 166 12.50 -11.39 -23.89
C ALA A 166 12.97 -12.45 -22.89
N PHE A 167 12.06 -12.97 -22.06
CA PHE A 167 12.35 -14.07 -21.14
C PHE A 167 12.78 -15.34 -21.88
N ILE A 168 12.01 -15.77 -22.89
CA ILE A 168 12.33 -16.95 -23.71
C ILE A 168 13.68 -16.77 -24.40
N GLY A 169 13.91 -15.61 -25.03
CA GLY A 169 15.18 -15.32 -25.71
C GLY A 169 16.37 -15.29 -24.75
N GLU A 170 16.20 -14.85 -23.50
CA GLU A 170 17.26 -14.95 -22.49
C GLU A 170 17.54 -16.41 -22.09
N LEU A 171 16.49 -17.21 -21.90
CA LEU A 171 16.63 -18.62 -21.56
C LEU A 171 17.36 -19.39 -22.67
N GLU A 172 16.98 -19.17 -23.94
CA GLU A 172 17.63 -19.75 -25.10
C GLU A 172 19.12 -19.36 -25.19
N LYS A 173 19.44 -18.08 -24.99
CA LYS A 173 20.83 -17.61 -24.95
C LYS A 173 21.63 -18.28 -23.83
N LYS A 174 21.07 -18.40 -22.63
CA LYS A 174 21.71 -19.09 -21.51
C LYS A 174 21.94 -20.57 -21.82
N LEU A 175 20.95 -21.25 -22.41
CA LEU A 175 21.07 -22.66 -22.79
C LEU A 175 22.15 -22.87 -23.85
N MET A 176 22.21 -21.99 -24.86
CA MET A 176 23.25 -22.03 -25.89
C MET A 176 24.65 -21.85 -25.30
N ILE A 177 24.83 -20.93 -24.36
CA ILE A 177 26.11 -20.73 -23.65
C ILE A 177 26.47 -21.98 -22.85
N CYS A 178 25.52 -22.56 -22.09
CA CYS A 178 25.76 -23.79 -21.34
C CYS A 178 26.15 -24.95 -22.25
N PHE A 179 25.45 -25.13 -23.37
CA PHE A 179 25.77 -26.17 -24.36
C PHE A 179 27.19 -26.00 -24.89
N GLN A 180 27.54 -24.77 -25.30
CA GLN A 180 28.89 -24.44 -25.76
C GLN A 180 29.95 -24.78 -24.71
N ILE A 181 29.73 -24.39 -23.45
CA ILE A 181 30.67 -24.70 -22.34
C ILE A 181 30.83 -26.21 -22.17
N ILE A 182 29.72 -26.96 -22.13
CA ILE A 182 29.74 -28.42 -21.97
C ILE A 182 30.49 -29.08 -23.14
N SER A 183 30.19 -28.67 -24.38
CA SER A 183 30.85 -29.20 -25.58
C SER A 183 32.34 -28.92 -25.63
N HIS A 184 32.82 -27.81 -25.05
CA HIS A 184 34.26 -27.52 -24.95
C HIS A 184 34.94 -28.23 -23.78
N LEU A 185 34.27 -28.39 -22.64
CA LEU A 185 34.88 -29.00 -21.45
C LEU A 185 34.89 -30.53 -21.49
N GLN A 186 33.88 -31.17 -22.08
CA GLN A 186 33.81 -32.64 -22.13
C GLN A 186 35.01 -33.28 -22.83
N PRO A 187 35.43 -32.85 -24.04
CA PRO A 187 36.58 -33.44 -24.72
C PRO A 187 37.89 -33.23 -23.96
N LEU A 188 38.06 -32.09 -23.30
CA LEU A 188 39.25 -31.78 -22.50
C LEU A 188 39.35 -32.68 -21.25
N LEU A 189 38.23 -32.92 -20.58
CA LEU A 189 38.13 -33.87 -19.46
C LEU A 189 38.44 -35.30 -19.92
N ILE A 190 37.85 -35.73 -21.04
CA ILE A 190 38.10 -37.07 -21.60
C ILE A 190 39.58 -37.23 -21.99
N PHE A 191 40.17 -36.23 -22.64
CA PHE A 191 41.59 -36.24 -23.02
C PHE A 191 42.52 -36.27 -21.80
N SER A 192 42.22 -35.46 -20.77
CA SER A 192 42.96 -35.47 -19.51
C SER A 192 42.88 -36.83 -18.81
N LEU A 193 41.71 -37.47 -18.80
CA LEU A 193 41.53 -38.79 -18.19
C LEU A 193 42.28 -39.88 -18.97
N LEU A 194 42.25 -39.81 -20.31
CA LEU A 194 43.02 -40.71 -21.18
C LEU A 194 44.52 -40.58 -20.97
N LEU A 195 45.04 -39.35 -20.85
CA LEU A 195 46.44 -39.10 -20.49
C LEU A 195 46.79 -39.70 -19.12
N GLN A 196 45.93 -39.53 -18.11
CA GLN A 196 46.15 -40.14 -16.80
C GLN A 196 46.17 -41.67 -16.87
N ILE A 197 45.29 -42.29 -17.66
CA ILE A 197 45.26 -43.75 -17.84
C ILE A 197 46.50 -44.25 -18.61
N LEU A 198 46.87 -43.58 -19.70
CA LEU A 198 47.97 -44.02 -20.58
C LEU A 198 49.35 -43.82 -19.94
N PHE A 199 49.50 -42.86 -19.05
CA PHE A 199 50.77 -42.52 -18.40
C PHE A 199 50.78 -42.80 -16.88
N SER A 200 49.80 -43.55 -16.37
CA SER A 200 49.87 -44.08 -15.00
C SER A 200 50.92 -45.21 -14.94
N PRO A 201 51.89 -45.16 -14.03
CA PRO A 201 52.92 -46.19 -13.85
C PRO A 201 52.35 -47.52 -13.34
#